data_AF-A0AAU7UDB1-F1
#
_entry.id   AF-A0AAU7UDB1-F1
#
_cell.length_a   1.000
_cell.length_b   1.000
_cell.length_c   1.000
_cell.angle_alpha   90.00
_cell.angle_beta   90.00
_cell.angle_gamma   90.00
#
_symmetry.space_group_name_H-M   'P 1'
#
loop_
_entity.id
_entity.type
_entity.pdbx_description
1 polymer ?
#
loop_
_entity_poly.entity_id
_entity_poly.type
_entity_poly.pdbx_seq_one_letter_code
_entity_poly.pdbx_strand_id
1 'polypeptide(L)'
;MPAAAQQAQGQLLKMLSSSALPAELQDVLAAIGADPAVLIPAPITAQNLKQFSPAILGRALTPRPRQLQALSTTLPDQLLPTGTYSRDTQGQLTPVSQTPTDGMIITDAQRGSTLTAQWHVGGAPSVLITRFTGADLSGQPYLTRMELPTKAAMSVQKGSATIGALTFGMTPGACLEQTGPDALTLNLWAGNQTNPALKGSLNYAWDSTGLTLQGNATLQTGQGTASTSLNLAAPGTTQHRCDTGLSFTPTSLSFDASASVPGNSVVTSLKLSSLSNLTFSQSALQAQHPFAQIGGTLSASLTHNGHLSMRAAGSLADGSDLDLLPGDQVQVKYVKEGKLVTTTLQELMVALSGH
;
A
#
# COMPACT_ATOMS: atom_id res chain seq x y z
N MET A 1 3.60 -5.03 25.17
CA MET A 1 3.63 -4.88 23.69
C MET A 1 4.83 -4.08 23.15
N PRO A 2 5.33 -2.99 23.78
CA PRO A 2 6.48 -2.26 23.26
C PRO A 2 7.75 -3.10 23.08
N ALA A 3 8.07 -3.98 24.04
CA ALA A 3 9.26 -4.83 23.98
C ALA A 3 9.25 -5.87 22.84
N ALA A 4 8.09 -6.46 22.54
CA ALA A 4 7.95 -7.43 21.43
C ALA A 4 8.08 -6.74 20.06
N ALA A 5 7.49 -5.55 19.91
CA ALA A 5 7.64 -4.74 18.70
C ALA A 5 9.10 -4.31 18.49
N GLN A 6 9.79 -3.87 19.55
CA GLN A 6 11.21 -3.54 19.51
C GLN A 6 12.10 -4.75 19.18
N GLN A 7 11.80 -5.92 19.74
CA GLN A 7 12.52 -7.17 19.42
C GLN A 7 12.32 -7.58 17.95
N ALA A 8 11.08 -7.52 17.45
CA ALA A 8 10.78 -7.81 16.05
C ALA A 8 11.47 -6.83 15.11
N GLN A 9 11.49 -5.53 15.44
CA GLN A 9 12.22 -4.51 14.69
C GLN A 9 13.73 -4.79 14.70
N GLY A 10 14.31 -5.08 15.86
CA GLY A 10 15.73 -5.43 15.98
C GLY A 10 16.09 -6.66 15.15
N GLN A 11 15.23 -7.67 15.10
CA GLN A 11 15.43 -8.84 14.26
C GLN A 11 15.34 -8.50 12.77
N LEU A 12 14.35 -7.70 12.36
CA LEU A 12 14.23 -7.26 10.97
C LEU A 12 15.46 -6.45 10.52
N LEU A 13 15.97 -5.56 11.38
CA LEU A 13 17.20 -4.80 11.10
C LEU A 13 18.42 -5.71 10.91
N LYS A 14 18.55 -6.76 11.73
CA LYS A 14 19.62 -7.77 11.53
C LYS A 14 19.46 -8.48 10.19
N MET A 15 18.23 -8.80 9.78
CA MET A 15 17.97 -9.43 8.50
C MET A 15 18.28 -8.52 7.31
N LEU A 16 18.04 -7.21 7.45
CA LEU A 16 18.30 -6.20 6.41
C LEU A 16 19.75 -5.72 6.37
N SER A 17 20.61 -6.15 7.31
CA SER A 17 22.03 -5.83 7.26
C SER A 17 22.68 -6.43 6.01
N SER A 18 23.62 -5.69 5.41
CA SER A 18 24.25 -6.11 4.15
C SER A 18 24.91 -7.49 4.23
N SER A 19 25.48 -7.86 5.38
CA SER A 19 26.09 -9.19 5.59
C SER A 19 25.06 -10.33 5.69
N ALA A 20 23.80 -10.04 5.96
CA ALA A 20 22.73 -11.04 6.02
C ALA A 20 22.04 -11.28 4.67
N LEU A 21 22.06 -10.30 3.76
CA LEU A 21 21.40 -10.37 2.47
C LEU A 21 22.18 -11.27 1.49
N PRO A 22 21.49 -12.16 0.74
CA PRO A 22 22.12 -12.90 -0.36
C PRO A 22 22.76 -11.96 -1.40
N ALA A 23 23.88 -12.37 -1.99
CA ALA A 23 24.66 -11.53 -2.91
C ALA A 23 23.83 -11.03 -4.10
N GLU A 24 23.01 -11.90 -4.69
CA GLU A 24 22.14 -11.57 -5.82
C GLU A 24 21.08 -10.53 -5.44
N LEU A 25 20.58 -10.53 -4.20
CA LEU A 25 19.66 -9.51 -3.73
C LEU A 25 20.35 -8.16 -3.56
N GLN A 26 21.61 -8.15 -3.08
CA GLN A 26 22.41 -6.93 -3.01
C GLN A 26 22.68 -6.35 -4.40
N ASP A 27 22.98 -7.22 -5.37
CA ASP A 27 23.18 -6.83 -6.77
C ASP A 27 21.91 -6.20 -7.36
N VAL A 28 20.73 -6.76 -7.08
CA VAL A 28 19.44 -6.17 -7.51
C VAL A 28 19.23 -4.79 -6.88
N LEU A 29 19.42 -4.66 -5.56
CA LEU A 29 19.26 -3.38 -4.86
C LEU A 29 20.19 -2.31 -5.43
N ALA A 30 21.45 -2.67 -5.70
CA ALA A 30 22.42 -1.79 -6.32
C ALA A 30 22.03 -1.40 -7.76
N ALA A 31 21.52 -2.35 -8.57
CA ALA A 31 21.08 -2.10 -9.93
C ALA A 31 19.91 -1.09 -9.99
N ILE A 32 18.96 -1.18 -9.05
CA ILE A 32 17.84 -0.22 -8.95
C ILE A 32 18.21 1.08 -8.22
N GLY A 33 19.45 1.20 -7.73
CA GLY A 33 19.91 2.38 -6.99
C GLY A 33 19.28 2.52 -5.60
N ALA A 34 18.78 1.43 -5.02
CA ALA A 34 18.23 1.41 -3.67
C ALA A 34 19.37 1.24 -2.66
N ASP A 35 19.46 2.18 -1.71
CA ASP A 35 20.31 2.02 -0.54
C ASP A 35 19.59 1.11 0.48
N PRO A 36 20.20 0.00 0.94
CA PRO A 36 19.65 -0.84 2.00
C PRO A 36 19.29 -0.06 3.27
N ALA A 37 19.96 1.06 3.56
CA ALA A 37 19.65 1.92 4.71
C ALA A 37 18.28 2.61 4.59
N VAL A 38 17.76 2.81 3.37
CA VAL A 38 16.43 3.39 3.11
C VAL A 38 15.32 2.35 3.29
N LEU A 39 15.66 1.06 3.37
CA LEU A 39 14.71 -0.02 3.65
C LEU A 39 14.33 -0.13 5.14
N ILE A 40 14.87 0.73 6.00
CA ILE A 40 14.55 0.76 7.42
C ILE A 40 13.18 1.43 7.61
N PRO A 41 12.12 0.68 7.98
CA PRO A 41 10.84 1.30 8.24
C PRO A 41 10.94 2.22 9.46
N ALA A 42 10.35 3.40 9.38
CA ALA A 42 10.13 4.25 10.54
C ALA A 42 9.28 3.49 11.58
N PRO A 43 9.56 3.62 12.89
CA PRO A 43 8.74 2.99 13.91
C PRO A 43 7.30 3.50 13.80
N ILE A 44 6.33 2.58 13.83
CA ILE A 44 4.92 2.94 13.94
C ILE A 44 4.70 3.46 15.35
N THR A 45 4.49 4.77 15.50
CA THR A 45 4.16 5.40 16.79
C THR A 45 2.65 5.59 16.91
N ALA A 46 2.14 5.73 18.13
CA ALA A 46 0.73 6.07 18.37
C ALA A 46 0.32 7.41 17.72
N GLN A 47 1.28 8.32 17.51
CA GLN A 47 1.05 9.56 16.74
C GLN A 47 0.75 9.30 15.26
N ASN A 48 1.32 8.26 14.66
CA ASN A 48 1.00 7.85 13.28
C ASN A 48 -0.44 7.32 13.16
N LEU A 49 -1.04 6.83 14.24
CA LEU A 49 -2.44 6.37 14.26
C LEU A 49 -3.44 7.53 14.32
N LYS A 50 -3.07 8.70 14.86
CA LYS A 50 -3.92 9.92 14.84
C LYS A 50 -4.17 10.43 13.41
N GLN A 51 -3.42 9.96 12.41
CA GLN A 51 -3.61 10.27 11.00
C GLN A 51 -4.88 9.65 10.39
N PHE A 52 -5.54 8.71 11.08
CA PHE A 52 -6.77 8.05 10.61
C PHE A 52 -8.06 8.67 11.17
N SER A 53 -8.04 9.95 11.57
CA SER A 53 -9.26 10.61 12.04
C SER A 53 -10.31 10.72 10.92
N PRO A 54 -11.63 10.69 11.24
CA PRO A 54 -12.70 10.83 10.26
C PRO A 54 -12.57 12.08 9.37
N ALA A 55 -12.05 13.19 9.91
CA ALA A 55 -11.79 14.41 9.16
C ALA A 55 -10.65 14.25 8.12
N ILE A 56 -9.64 13.43 8.42
CA ILE A 56 -8.54 13.11 7.49
C ILE A 56 -8.99 12.05 6.48
N LEU A 57 -9.74 11.03 6.91
CA LEU A 57 -10.37 10.03 6.04
C LEU A 57 -11.35 10.69 5.06
N GLY A 58 -12.16 11.65 5.52
CA GLY A 58 -13.03 12.45 4.67
C GLY A 58 -12.24 13.26 3.63
N ARG A 59 -11.07 13.82 3.98
CA ARG A 59 -10.17 14.48 3.01
C ARG A 59 -9.50 13.52 2.04
N ALA A 60 -9.28 12.27 2.43
CA ALA A 60 -8.72 11.21 1.58
C ALA A 60 -9.76 10.59 0.63
N LEU A 61 -11.02 10.53 1.07
CA LEU A 61 -12.17 10.02 0.31
C LEU A 61 -12.89 11.10 -0.50
N THR A 62 -12.57 12.38 -0.28
CA THR A 62 -12.98 13.42 -1.21
C THR A 62 -12.05 13.30 -2.41
N PRO A 63 -12.48 12.78 -3.58
CA PRO A 63 -11.68 12.95 -4.78
C PRO A 63 -11.50 14.45 -4.90
N ARG A 64 -10.26 14.93 -4.75
CA ARG A 64 -10.01 16.37 -4.87
C ARG A 64 -10.50 16.71 -6.27
N PRO A 65 -11.57 17.50 -6.44
CA PRO A 65 -11.90 17.99 -7.76
C PRO A 65 -10.67 18.76 -8.17
N ARG A 66 -9.86 18.16 -9.04
CA ARG A 66 -8.90 18.93 -9.80
C ARG A 66 -9.82 19.69 -10.74
N GLN A 67 -10.29 20.85 -10.28
CA GLN A 67 -10.80 21.88 -11.16
C GLN A 67 -9.60 22.25 -12.03
N LEU A 68 -9.36 21.41 -13.04
CA LEU A 68 -8.60 21.71 -14.22
C LEU A 68 -9.49 22.72 -14.94
N GLN A 69 -9.53 23.95 -14.42
CA GLN A 69 -10.06 25.07 -15.17
C GLN A 69 -9.33 25.01 -16.51
N ALA A 70 -10.13 24.96 -17.58
CA ALA A 70 -9.69 24.70 -18.93
C ALA A 70 -8.59 25.69 -19.35
N LEU A 71 -7.33 25.36 -19.03
CA LEU A 71 -6.18 25.93 -19.68
C LEU A 71 -6.20 25.32 -21.08
N SER A 72 -6.69 26.11 -22.03
CA SER A 72 -6.73 25.83 -23.45
C SER A 72 -5.33 25.81 -24.07
N THR A 73 -4.38 25.13 -23.43
CA THR A 73 -3.03 24.91 -23.92
C THR A 73 -2.79 23.41 -23.97
N THR A 74 -2.23 22.95 -25.10
CA THR A 74 -1.79 21.56 -25.27
C THR A 74 -0.82 21.23 -24.13
N LEU A 75 -1.26 20.38 -23.19
CA LEU A 75 -0.42 19.99 -22.07
C LEU A 75 0.77 19.16 -22.58
N PRO A 76 2.01 19.44 -22.15
CA PRO A 76 3.17 18.67 -22.57
C PRO A 76 3.11 17.24 -22.04
N ASP A 77 3.52 16.29 -22.89
CA ASP A 77 3.58 14.87 -22.55
C ASP A 77 4.93 14.54 -21.92
N GLN A 78 4.88 13.88 -20.78
CA GLN A 78 6.01 13.24 -20.12
C GLN A 78 5.88 11.73 -20.34
N LEU A 79 6.51 11.26 -21.40
CA LEU A 79 6.50 9.86 -21.82
C LEU A 79 7.45 9.00 -20.98
N LEU A 80 7.22 7.69 -20.96
CA LEU A 80 8.11 6.72 -20.32
C LEU A 80 9.47 6.73 -21.01
N PRO A 81 10.58 6.60 -20.25
CA PRO A 81 11.92 6.68 -20.82
C PRO A 81 12.20 5.50 -21.76
N THR A 82 12.84 5.76 -22.90
CA THR A 82 13.19 4.73 -23.88
C THR A 82 14.67 4.72 -24.21
N GLY A 83 15.16 3.65 -24.83
CA GLY A 83 16.53 3.52 -25.28
C GLY A 83 17.45 2.75 -24.33
N THR A 84 18.72 2.69 -24.68
CA THR A 84 19.78 2.04 -23.90
C THR A 84 20.71 3.09 -23.33
N TYR A 85 21.02 2.96 -22.04
CA TYR A 85 21.89 3.84 -21.27
C TYR A 85 23.00 3.03 -20.62
N SER A 86 24.16 3.64 -20.48
CA SER A 86 25.24 3.14 -19.62
C SER A 86 25.24 3.94 -18.32
N ARG A 87 25.44 3.25 -17.19
CA ARG A 87 25.59 3.88 -15.88
C ARG A 87 27.08 4.00 -15.54
N ASP A 88 27.53 5.21 -15.22
CA ASP A 88 28.90 5.47 -14.80
C ASP A 88 29.12 5.24 -13.30
N THR A 89 30.35 5.50 -12.84
CA THR A 89 30.78 5.25 -11.45
C THR A 89 30.12 6.17 -10.42
N GLN A 90 29.57 7.31 -10.88
CA GLN A 90 28.85 8.30 -10.11
C GLN A 90 27.34 8.07 -10.16
N GLY A 91 26.89 7.05 -10.89
CA GLY A 91 25.48 6.72 -11.08
C GLY A 91 24.80 7.55 -12.16
N GLN A 92 25.53 8.37 -12.94
CA GLN A 92 24.94 9.10 -14.06
C GLN A 92 24.64 8.16 -15.22
N LEU A 93 23.52 8.42 -15.90
CA LEU A 93 23.09 7.68 -17.07
C LEU A 93 23.53 8.41 -18.33
N THR A 94 24.37 7.76 -19.13
CA THR A 94 24.80 8.25 -20.46
C THR A 94 24.07 7.47 -21.54
N PRO A 95 23.35 8.12 -22.47
CA PRO A 95 22.66 7.44 -23.56
C PRO A 95 23.66 6.75 -24.50
N VAL A 96 23.35 5.50 -24.87
CA VAL A 96 24.16 4.65 -25.76
C VAL A 96 23.41 4.38 -27.07
N SER A 97 22.10 4.13 -27.00
CA SER A 97 21.24 3.85 -28.17
C SER A 97 19.82 4.35 -27.94
N GLN A 98 19.09 4.62 -29.03
CA GLN A 98 17.66 4.96 -29.01
C GLN A 98 16.74 3.71 -28.97
N THR A 99 17.31 2.51 -29.07
CA THR A 99 16.56 1.25 -28.91
C THR A 99 16.75 0.68 -27.50
N PRO A 100 15.73 0.01 -26.93
CA PRO A 100 14.39 -0.24 -27.49
C PRO A 100 13.50 1.02 -27.43
N THR A 101 12.48 1.07 -28.31
CA THR A 101 11.51 2.18 -28.36
C THR A 101 10.31 1.97 -27.44
N ASP A 102 10.18 0.78 -26.85
CA ASP A 102 9.15 0.37 -25.90
C ASP A 102 9.81 -0.20 -24.64
N GLY A 103 10.63 0.62 -23.99
CA GLY A 103 11.39 0.17 -22.84
C GLY A 103 12.72 0.86 -22.68
N MET A 104 13.38 0.56 -21.58
CA MET A 104 14.67 1.12 -21.24
C MET A 104 15.63 -0.01 -20.86
N ILE A 105 16.87 0.08 -21.34
CA ILE A 105 17.96 -0.78 -20.90
C ILE A 105 19.00 0.08 -20.20
N ILE A 106 19.41 -0.29 -18.99
CA ILE A 106 20.51 0.33 -18.27
C ILE A 106 21.59 -0.72 -18.05
N THR A 107 22.77 -0.50 -18.65
CA THR A 107 23.95 -1.33 -18.42
C THR A 107 24.85 -0.69 -17.38
N ASP A 108 25.12 -1.42 -16.29
CA ASP A 108 26.10 -1.05 -15.27
C ASP A 108 27.34 -1.93 -15.49
N ALA A 109 28.29 -1.41 -16.27
CA ALA A 109 29.51 -2.14 -16.66
C ALA A 109 30.40 -2.45 -15.45
N GLN A 110 30.35 -1.65 -14.38
CA GLN A 110 31.14 -1.89 -13.17
C GLN A 110 30.63 -3.11 -12.41
N ARG A 111 29.30 -3.23 -12.28
CA ARG A 111 28.67 -4.33 -11.55
C ARG A 111 28.41 -5.55 -12.44
N GLY A 112 28.62 -5.42 -13.74
CA GLY A 112 28.33 -6.46 -14.73
C GLY A 112 26.83 -6.79 -14.79
N SER A 113 25.98 -5.80 -14.50
CA SER A 113 24.53 -5.97 -14.40
C SER A 113 23.79 -5.13 -15.44
N THR A 114 22.67 -5.66 -15.92
CA THR A 114 21.78 -4.98 -16.87
C THR A 114 20.38 -4.95 -16.30
N LEU A 115 19.79 -3.76 -16.19
CA LEU A 115 18.38 -3.58 -15.90
C LEU A 115 17.64 -3.37 -17.23
N THR A 116 16.61 -4.17 -17.48
CA THR A 116 15.74 -4.04 -18.65
C THR A 116 14.32 -3.78 -18.18
N ALA A 117 13.71 -2.70 -18.65
CA ALA A 117 12.30 -2.36 -18.48
C ALA A 117 11.59 -2.40 -19.84
N GLN A 118 10.38 -2.95 -19.88
CA GLN A 118 9.49 -2.98 -21.03
C GLN A 118 8.14 -2.39 -20.61
N TRP A 119 7.62 -1.43 -21.36
CA TRP A 119 6.47 -0.61 -20.96
C TRP A 119 5.13 -1.08 -21.55
N HIS A 120 5.14 -1.72 -22.72
CA HIS A 120 3.96 -2.22 -23.43
C HIS A 120 4.05 -3.74 -23.64
N VAL A 121 4.18 -4.50 -22.55
CA VAL A 121 4.32 -5.98 -22.60
C VAL A 121 3.15 -6.61 -23.35
N GLY A 122 3.45 -7.35 -24.42
CA GLY A 122 2.44 -7.96 -25.29
C GLY A 122 1.64 -6.96 -26.14
N GLY A 123 2.19 -5.75 -26.37
CA GLY A 123 1.52 -4.67 -27.11
C GLY A 123 0.43 -3.95 -26.30
N ALA A 124 0.46 -4.06 -24.98
CA ALA A 124 -0.54 -3.42 -24.12
C ALA A 124 -0.39 -1.88 -24.17
N PRO A 125 -1.48 -1.12 -24.36
CA PRO A 125 -1.39 0.32 -24.48
C PRO A 125 -0.95 0.98 -23.17
N SER A 126 -0.40 2.18 -23.23
CA SER A 126 -0.29 3.07 -22.08
C SER A 126 -1.50 4.00 -21.98
N VAL A 127 -1.61 4.69 -20.86
CA VAL A 127 -2.58 5.77 -20.64
C VAL A 127 -1.86 7.03 -20.20
N LEU A 128 -2.38 8.19 -20.60
CA LEU A 128 -1.88 9.48 -20.15
C LEU A 128 -2.76 9.99 -19.02
N ILE A 129 -2.15 10.34 -17.88
CA ILE A 129 -2.84 11.01 -16.77
C ILE A 129 -2.32 12.42 -16.57
N THR A 130 -3.22 13.34 -16.24
CA THR A 130 -2.88 14.72 -15.96
C THR A 130 -2.30 14.85 -14.55
N ARG A 131 -1.11 15.46 -14.41
CA ARG A 131 -0.44 15.67 -13.12
C ARG A 131 0.01 17.12 -12.96
N PHE A 132 -0.11 17.62 -11.73
CA PHE A 132 0.54 18.86 -11.30
C PHE A 132 2.02 18.55 -11.03
N THR A 133 2.91 19.20 -11.76
CA THR A 133 4.36 18.99 -11.64
C THR A 133 5.08 20.15 -10.95
N GLY A 134 4.40 21.27 -10.73
CA GLY A 134 4.92 22.42 -9.99
C GLY A 134 4.10 23.67 -10.22
N ALA A 135 4.62 24.81 -9.79
CA ALA A 135 4.16 26.11 -10.23
C ALA A 135 5.18 26.69 -11.21
N ASP A 136 4.72 27.39 -12.24
CA ASP A 136 5.61 28.16 -13.13
C ASP A 136 6.21 29.37 -12.39
N LEU A 137 7.07 30.14 -13.07
CA LEU A 137 7.71 31.32 -12.51
C LEU A 137 6.73 32.44 -12.09
N SER A 138 5.45 32.35 -12.52
CA SER A 138 4.37 33.26 -12.12
C SER A 138 3.52 32.72 -10.97
N GLY A 139 3.88 31.54 -10.43
CA GLY A 139 3.13 30.87 -9.36
C GLY A 139 1.90 30.10 -9.85
N GLN A 140 1.69 29.99 -11.16
CA GLN A 140 0.55 29.27 -11.73
C GLN A 140 0.82 27.76 -11.81
N PRO A 141 -0.20 26.91 -11.58
CA PRO A 141 -0.08 25.46 -11.74
C PRO A 141 0.48 25.06 -13.11
N TYR A 142 1.61 24.36 -13.12
CA TYR A 142 2.13 23.71 -14.30
C TYR A 142 1.63 22.27 -14.37
N LEU A 143 0.87 21.98 -15.43
CA LEU A 143 0.24 20.70 -15.69
C LEU A 143 0.96 19.97 -16.82
N THR A 144 1.20 18.67 -16.63
CA THR A 144 1.77 17.78 -17.64
C THR A 144 0.91 16.52 -17.75
N ARG A 145 0.93 15.87 -18.92
CA ARG A 145 0.34 14.53 -19.08
C ARG A 145 1.44 13.48 -18.91
N MET A 146 1.35 12.66 -17.88
CA MET A 146 2.31 11.61 -17.57
C MET A 146 1.82 10.28 -18.14
N GLU A 147 2.67 9.62 -18.91
CA GLU A 147 2.39 8.27 -19.41
C GLU A 147 2.53 7.24 -18.28
N LEU A 148 1.54 6.35 -18.17
CA LEU A 148 1.55 5.18 -17.30
C LEU A 148 1.37 3.91 -18.15
N PRO A 149 2.19 2.88 -17.93
CA PRO A 149 1.99 1.61 -18.62
C PRO A 149 0.74 0.91 -18.08
N THR A 150 0.06 0.09 -18.89
CA THR A 150 -0.98 -0.83 -18.39
C THR A 150 -0.44 -2.25 -18.17
N LYS A 151 0.63 -2.64 -18.87
CA LYS A 151 1.40 -3.85 -18.58
C LYS A 151 2.89 -3.59 -18.79
N ALA A 152 3.66 -3.68 -17.71
CA ALA A 152 5.10 -3.49 -17.75
C ALA A 152 5.84 -4.68 -17.13
N ALA A 153 7.06 -4.91 -17.57
CA ALA A 153 7.97 -5.87 -16.97
C ALA A 153 9.34 -5.23 -16.78
N MET A 154 9.97 -5.54 -15.66
CA MET A 154 11.36 -5.19 -15.40
C MET A 154 12.14 -6.45 -15.04
N SER A 155 13.40 -6.52 -15.43
CA SER A 155 14.30 -7.58 -15.03
C SER A 155 15.70 -7.03 -14.78
N VAL A 156 16.42 -7.68 -13.87
CA VAL A 156 17.84 -7.42 -13.62
C VAL A 156 18.60 -8.69 -13.96
N GLN A 157 19.60 -8.55 -14.83
CA GLN A 157 20.51 -9.61 -15.22
C GLN A 157 21.91 -9.33 -14.69
N LYS A 158 22.65 -10.38 -14.35
CA LYS A 158 24.09 -10.33 -14.06
C LYS A 158 24.77 -11.46 -14.81
N GLY A 159 25.65 -11.12 -15.75
CA GLY A 159 26.10 -12.07 -16.77
C GLY A 159 24.91 -12.62 -17.56
N SER A 160 24.77 -13.95 -17.65
CA SER A 160 23.64 -14.62 -18.32
C SER A 160 22.45 -14.93 -17.40
N ALA A 161 22.56 -14.68 -16.09
CA ALA A 161 21.53 -15.03 -15.11
C ALA A 161 20.58 -13.86 -14.85
N THR A 162 19.27 -14.11 -14.84
CA THR A 162 18.28 -13.18 -14.29
C THR A 162 18.25 -13.33 -12.76
N ILE A 163 18.54 -12.24 -12.06
CA ILE A 163 18.64 -12.19 -10.59
C ILE A 163 17.48 -11.43 -9.95
N GLY A 164 16.60 -10.85 -10.75
CA GLY A 164 15.36 -10.26 -10.27
C GLY A 164 14.41 -9.93 -11.40
N ALA A 165 13.12 -9.90 -11.10
CA ALA A 165 12.11 -9.44 -12.02
C ALA A 165 10.92 -8.82 -11.29
N LEU A 166 10.21 -7.96 -12.01
CA LEU A 166 8.98 -7.32 -11.59
C LEU A 166 8.02 -7.34 -12.79
N THR A 167 6.77 -7.68 -12.54
CA THR A 167 5.68 -7.55 -13.52
C THR A 167 4.60 -6.68 -12.92
N PHE A 168 4.12 -5.74 -13.71
CA PHE A 168 3.07 -4.80 -13.36
C PHE A 168 1.92 -4.95 -14.36
N GLY A 169 0.69 -4.92 -13.85
CA GLY A 169 -0.52 -4.87 -14.67
C GLY A 169 -1.54 -3.94 -14.04
N MET A 170 -2.22 -3.14 -14.84
CA MET A 170 -3.22 -2.18 -14.40
C MET A 170 -4.40 -2.18 -15.37
N THR A 171 -5.61 -2.20 -14.83
CA THR A 171 -6.84 -1.86 -15.55
C THR A 171 -7.17 -0.41 -15.22
N PRO A 172 -6.99 0.55 -16.15
CA PRO A 172 -7.16 1.98 -15.91
C PRO A 172 -8.51 2.36 -15.29
N GLY A 173 -9.61 1.83 -15.83
CA GLY A 173 -10.95 2.29 -15.50
C GLY A 173 -11.26 3.70 -16.00
N ALA A 174 -12.55 4.04 -16.01
CA ALA A 174 -13.01 5.37 -16.46
C ALA A 174 -12.62 6.51 -15.50
N CYS A 175 -12.32 6.19 -14.24
CA CYS A 175 -12.06 7.15 -13.18
C CYS A 175 -10.59 7.18 -12.72
N LEU A 176 -9.65 6.71 -13.56
CA LEU A 176 -8.22 6.59 -13.23
C LEU A 176 -7.63 7.86 -12.59
N GLU A 177 -7.96 9.02 -13.14
CA GLU A 177 -7.41 10.31 -12.70
C GLU A 177 -8.00 10.79 -11.36
N GLN A 178 -9.17 10.30 -10.96
CA GLN A 178 -9.90 10.75 -9.78
C GLN A 178 -9.73 9.78 -8.60
N THR A 179 -9.97 8.49 -8.82
CA THR A 179 -10.00 7.46 -7.77
C THR A 179 -9.00 6.32 -7.98
N GLY A 180 -8.21 6.39 -9.05
CA GLY A 180 -7.22 5.36 -9.38
C GLY A 180 -7.82 4.20 -10.20
N PRO A 181 -7.01 3.15 -10.45
CA PRO A 181 -7.38 2.11 -11.39
C PRO A 181 -8.52 1.23 -10.90
N ASP A 182 -9.20 0.53 -11.82
CA ASP A 182 -10.16 -0.52 -11.48
C ASP A 182 -9.47 -1.75 -10.91
N ALA A 183 -8.26 -2.06 -11.39
CA ALA A 183 -7.44 -3.14 -10.86
C ALA A 183 -5.95 -2.86 -11.04
N LEU A 184 -5.14 -3.40 -10.14
CA LEU A 184 -3.69 -3.33 -10.19
C LEU A 184 -3.10 -4.65 -9.68
N THR A 185 -2.08 -5.13 -10.38
CA THR A 185 -1.33 -6.35 -10.06
C THR A 185 0.15 -5.99 -10.11
N LEU A 186 0.89 -6.42 -9.09
CA LEU A 186 2.34 -6.30 -9.02
C LEU A 186 2.86 -7.64 -8.53
N ASN A 187 3.82 -8.22 -9.23
CA ASN A 187 4.56 -9.37 -8.75
C ASN A 187 6.04 -9.06 -8.88
N LEU A 188 6.83 -9.40 -7.87
CA LEU A 188 8.26 -9.19 -7.90
C LEU A 188 8.98 -10.35 -7.24
N TRP A 189 10.22 -10.56 -7.67
CA TRP A 189 11.16 -11.43 -6.99
C TRP A 189 12.60 -10.95 -7.22
N ALA A 190 13.48 -11.25 -6.29
CA ALA A 190 14.92 -10.98 -6.38
C ALA A 190 15.72 -12.06 -5.66
N GLY A 191 16.93 -12.35 -6.15
CA GLY A 191 17.77 -13.45 -5.73
C GLY A 191 17.91 -14.53 -6.81
N ASN A 192 18.17 -15.77 -6.39
CA ASN A 192 18.18 -16.91 -7.31
C ASN A 192 16.77 -17.15 -7.89
N GLN A 193 16.65 -17.28 -9.21
CA GLN A 193 15.37 -17.45 -9.89
C GLN A 193 14.55 -18.67 -9.41
N THR A 194 15.22 -19.79 -9.08
CA THR A 194 14.55 -21.01 -8.62
C THR A 194 14.13 -20.92 -7.16
N ASN A 195 14.87 -20.17 -6.34
CA ASN A 195 14.53 -19.92 -4.94
C ASN A 195 14.81 -18.46 -4.57
N PRO A 196 13.88 -17.54 -4.89
CA PRO A 196 14.12 -16.11 -4.68
C PRO A 196 14.26 -15.76 -3.20
N ALA A 197 15.29 -14.99 -2.89
CA ALA A 197 15.51 -14.43 -1.55
C ALA A 197 14.40 -13.44 -1.18
N LEU A 198 13.91 -12.67 -2.15
CA LEU A 198 12.77 -11.79 -2.00
C LEU A 198 11.70 -12.22 -2.99
N LYS A 199 10.46 -12.32 -2.54
CA LYS A 199 9.28 -12.44 -3.41
C LYS A 199 8.14 -11.63 -2.84
N GLY A 200 7.33 -11.04 -3.71
CA GLY A 200 6.15 -10.31 -3.28
C GLY A 200 5.11 -10.21 -4.36
N SER A 201 3.86 -10.06 -3.94
CA SER A 201 2.75 -9.77 -4.81
C SER A 201 1.78 -8.80 -4.16
N LEU A 202 1.16 -7.97 -4.98
CA LEU A 202 0.11 -7.04 -4.62
C LEU A 202 -0.98 -7.15 -5.68
N ASN A 203 -2.21 -7.37 -5.26
CA ASN A 203 -3.39 -7.38 -6.09
C ASN A 203 -4.40 -6.44 -5.47
N TYR A 204 -4.93 -5.55 -6.29
CA TYR A 204 -5.93 -4.57 -5.90
C TYR A 204 -7.03 -4.59 -6.96
N ALA A 205 -8.28 -4.49 -6.52
CA ALA A 205 -9.39 -4.22 -7.39
C ALA A 205 -10.44 -3.38 -6.68
N TRP A 206 -11.00 -2.40 -7.38
CA TRP A 206 -12.16 -1.65 -6.95
C TRP A 206 -13.13 -1.56 -8.12
N ASP A 207 -14.27 -2.21 -7.99
CA ASP A 207 -15.34 -2.22 -8.98
C ASP A 207 -16.68 -1.78 -8.37
N SER A 208 -17.76 -1.99 -9.11
CA SER A 208 -19.12 -1.65 -8.67
C SER A 208 -19.61 -2.50 -7.48
N THR A 209 -18.97 -3.65 -7.22
CA THR A 209 -19.35 -4.66 -6.23
C THR A 209 -18.50 -4.63 -4.96
N GLY A 210 -17.37 -3.91 -4.98
CA GLY A 210 -16.57 -3.67 -3.78
C GLY A 210 -15.11 -3.35 -4.05
N LEU A 211 -14.34 -3.39 -2.97
CA LEU A 211 -12.91 -3.16 -2.94
C LEU A 211 -12.19 -4.40 -2.39
N THR A 212 -11.10 -4.80 -3.03
CA THR A 212 -10.20 -5.84 -2.57
C THR A 212 -8.75 -5.38 -2.63
N LEU A 213 -7.96 -5.79 -1.64
CA LEU A 213 -6.52 -5.57 -1.60
C LEU A 213 -5.86 -6.79 -0.97
N GLN A 214 -5.01 -7.47 -1.73
CA GLN A 214 -4.25 -8.64 -1.29
C GLN A 214 -2.78 -8.37 -1.51
N GLY A 215 -1.98 -8.50 -0.47
CA GLY A 215 -0.54 -8.33 -0.52
C GLY A 215 0.16 -9.44 0.21
N ASN A 216 1.31 -9.87 -0.29
CA ASN A 216 2.21 -10.73 0.45
C ASN A 216 3.64 -10.43 0.07
N ALA A 217 4.55 -10.55 1.02
CA ALA A 217 5.98 -10.49 0.76
C ALA A 217 6.71 -11.49 1.64
N THR A 218 7.83 -12.00 1.15
CA THR A 218 8.73 -12.90 1.87
C THR A 218 10.16 -12.49 1.58
N LEU A 219 10.96 -12.40 2.64
CA LEU A 219 12.39 -12.14 2.60
C LEU A 219 13.10 -13.29 3.33
N GLN A 220 13.99 -13.98 2.62
CA GLN A 220 14.87 -15.02 3.13
C GLN A 220 16.30 -14.48 3.15
N THR A 221 16.94 -14.59 4.31
CA THR A 221 18.30 -14.12 4.54
C THR A 221 19.08 -15.18 5.32
N GLY A 222 20.39 -14.97 5.52
CA GLY A 222 21.20 -15.84 6.39
C GLY A 222 20.73 -15.83 7.86
N GLN A 223 19.88 -14.86 8.25
CA GLN A 223 19.34 -14.71 9.61
C GLN A 223 17.92 -15.30 9.76
N GLY A 224 17.37 -15.90 8.70
CA GLY A 224 16.06 -16.56 8.71
C GLY A 224 15.10 -16.00 7.67
N THR A 225 13.80 -16.22 7.90
CA THR A 225 12.72 -15.81 6.98
C THR A 225 11.78 -14.83 7.65
N ALA A 226 11.49 -13.74 6.94
CA ALA A 226 10.48 -12.77 7.28
C ALA A 226 9.37 -12.85 6.24
N SER A 227 8.12 -12.74 6.67
CA SER A 227 6.96 -12.74 5.77
C SER A 227 5.89 -11.80 6.25
N THR A 228 5.16 -11.21 5.32
CA THR A 228 3.95 -10.42 5.61
C THR A 228 2.85 -10.83 4.64
N SER A 229 1.62 -10.80 5.10
CA SER A 229 0.43 -10.94 4.27
C SER A 229 -0.63 -9.93 4.70
N LEU A 230 -1.40 -9.47 3.74
CA LEU A 230 -2.52 -8.58 3.93
C LEU A 230 -3.63 -9.02 2.98
N ASN A 231 -4.86 -9.11 3.50
CA ASN A 231 -6.05 -9.40 2.73
C ASN A 231 -7.16 -8.51 3.24
N LEU A 232 -7.66 -7.62 2.40
CA LEU A 232 -8.80 -6.75 2.64
C LEU A 232 -9.85 -7.08 1.57
N ALA A 233 -11.08 -7.28 2.02
CA ALA A 233 -12.26 -7.36 1.17
C ALA A 233 -13.37 -6.52 1.80
N ALA A 234 -13.86 -5.54 1.07
CA ALA A 234 -14.99 -4.70 1.45
C ALA A 234 -16.03 -4.76 0.32
N PRO A 235 -16.90 -5.77 0.30
CA PRO A 235 -18.02 -5.79 -0.63
C PRO A 235 -18.98 -4.64 -0.31
N GLY A 236 -19.55 -4.04 -1.35
CA GLY A 236 -20.37 -2.86 -1.21
C GLY A 236 -20.74 -2.25 -2.55
N THR A 237 -21.45 -1.14 -2.50
CA THR A 237 -21.83 -0.41 -3.71
C THR A 237 -21.03 0.86 -3.82
N THR A 238 -20.40 1.06 -4.97
CA THR A 238 -19.72 2.33 -5.31
C THR A 238 -20.62 3.14 -6.25
N GLN A 239 -20.83 4.42 -5.95
CA GLN A 239 -21.55 5.36 -6.82
C GLN A 239 -20.68 6.59 -7.06
N HIS A 240 -20.92 7.28 -8.19
CA HIS A 240 -20.27 8.55 -8.51
C HIS A 240 -18.73 8.50 -8.48
N ARG A 241 -18.15 7.36 -8.90
CA ARG A 241 -16.72 7.08 -8.75
C ARG A 241 -15.79 8.10 -9.47
N CYS A 242 -16.31 8.78 -10.47
CA CYS A 242 -15.55 9.73 -11.29
C CYS A 242 -15.73 11.19 -10.86
N ASP A 243 -16.55 11.49 -9.84
CA ASP A 243 -16.90 12.86 -9.50
C ASP A 243 -16.90 13.13 -7.98
N THR A 244 -17.16 14.37 -7.59
CA THR A 244 -17.15 14.82 -6.18
C THR A 244 -18.22 14.19 -5.31
N GLY A 245 -19.23 13.56 -5.92
CA GLY A 245 -20.28 12.79 -5.27
C GLY A 245 -19.88 11.35 -4.93
N LEU A 246 -18.61 10.95 -5.12
CA LEU A 246 -18.11 9.62 -4.77
C LEU A 246 -18.69 9.16 -3.43
N SER A 247 -19.35 8.01 -3.47
CA SER A 247 -19.81 7.33 -2.29
C SER A 247 -19.53 5.83 -2.39
N PHE A 248 -19.14 5.27 -1.26
CA PHE A 248 -18.97 3.83 -1.10
C PHE A 248 -19.74 3.35 0.13
N THR A 249 -20.67 2.42 -0.08
CA THR A 249 -21.52 1.85 0.97
C THR A 249 -21.18 0.37 1.13
N PRO A 250 -20.27 0.00 2.05
CA PRO A 250 -19.94 -1.40 2.31
C PRO A 250 -21.10 -2.13 2.99
N THR A 251 -21.27 -3.40 2.65
CA THR A 251 -22.20 -4.32 3.33
C THR A 251 -21.47 -5.20 4.35
N SER A 252 -20.16 -5.38 4.17
CA SER A 252 -19.27 -6.01 5.14
C SER A 252 -17.82 -5.58 4.88
N LEU A 253 -16.93 -5.92 5.80
CA LEU A 253 -15.48 -5.77 5.65
C LEU A 253 -14.78 -6.96 6.30
N SER A 254 -13.83 -7.57 5.59
CA SER A 254 -12.91 -8.56 6.13
C SER A 254 -11.50 -8.04 5.92
N PHE A 255 -10.72 -8.00 6.99
CA PHE A 255 -9.32 -7.62 6.98
C PHE A 255 -8.53 -8.65 7.76
N ASP A 256 -7.56 -9.28 7.11
CA ASP A 256 -6.65 -10.23 7.72
C ASP A 256 -5.23 -9.80 7.38
N ALA A 257 -4.39 -9.65 8.39
CA ALA A 257 -2.99 -9.31 8.21
C ALA A 257 -2.11 -10.22 9.05
N SER A 258 -0.96 -10.61 8.51
CA SER A 258 0.05 -11.33 9.27
C SER A 258 1.42 -10.76 9.01
N ALA A 259 2.27 -10.81 10.03
CA ALA A 259 3.68 -10.50 9.91
C ALA A 259 4.46 -11.52 10.75
N SER A 260 5.54 -12.04 10.21
CA SER A 260 6.40 -13.01 10.86
C SER A 260 7.86 -12.65 10.61
N VAL A 261 8.65 -12.69 11.66
CA VAL A 261 10.11 -12.65 11.65
C VAL A 261 10.60 -13.73 12.62
N PRO A 262 11.87 -14.16 12.57
CA PRO A 262 12.37 -15.16 13.50
C PRO A 262 12.06 -14.81 14.97
N GLY A 263 11.36 -15.72 15.66
CA GLY A 263 10.95 -15.57 17.07
C GLY A 263 9.73 -14.67 17.33
N ASN A 264 9.15 -14.01 16.31
CA ASN A 264 7.97 -13.16 16.46
C ASN A 264 7.00 -13.30 15.28
N SER A 265 5.78 -13.74 15.54
CA SER A 265 4.67 -13.73 14.59
C SER A 265 3.47 -12.99 15.16
N VAL A 266 2.78 -12.26 14.30
CA VAL A 266 1.54 -11.56 14.61
C VAL A 266 0.53 -11.90 13.53
N VAL A 267 -0.70 -12.22 13.94
CA VAL A 267 -1.84 -12.34 13.03
C VAL A 267 -2.97 -11.49 13.58
N THR A 268 -3.51 -10.64 12.74
CA THR A 268 -4.67 -9.79 13.02
C THR A 268 -5.80 -10.19 12.08
N SER A 269 -7.01 -10.21 12.62
CA SER A 269 -8.23 -10.39 11.83
C SER A 269 -9.25 -9.39 12.34
N LEU A 270 -9.95 -8.74 11.42
CA LEU A 270 -11.04 -7.82 11.69
C LEU A 270 -12.16 -8.10 10.69
N LYS A 271 -13.36 -8.33 11.21
CA LYS A 271 -14.56 -8.58 10.43
C LYS A 271 -15.65 -7.63 10.89
N LEU A 272 -16.22 -6.91 9.94
CA LEU A 272 -17.46 -6.17 10.08
C LEU A 272 -18.51 -6.89 9.24
N SER A 273 -19.58 -7.36 9.86
CA SER A 273 -20.66 -8.07 9.16
C SER A 273 -21.98 -7.31 9.29
N SER A 274 -22.84 -7.49 8.28
CA SER A 274 -24.19 -6.91 8.26
C SER A 274 -24.19 -5.40 8.46
N LEU A 275 -23.26 -4.71 7.79
CA LEU A 275 -23.13 -3.27 7.88
C LEU A 275 -24.35 -2.59 7.27
N SER A 276 -24.91 -1.62 7.99
CA SER A 276 -26.00 -0.77 7.52
C SER A 276 -25.75 0.69 7.87
N ASN A 277 -26.21 1.59 7.00
CA ASN A 277 -26.07 3.05 7.16
C ASN A 277 -24.63 3.56 7.30
N LEU A 278 -23.63 2.75 6.93
CA LEU A 278 -22.25 3.20 6.77
C LEU A 278 -22.03 3.59 5.30
N THR A 279 -21.91 4.90 5.06
CA THR A 279 -21.56 5.44 3.74
C THR A 279 -20.33 6.29 3.85
N PHE A 280 -19.31 5.93 3.09
CA PHE A 280 -18.11 6.72 2.90
C PHE A 280 -18.34 7.71 1.77
N SER A 281 -18.76 8.93 2.11
CA SER A 281 -18.85 10.07 1.19
C SER A 281 -18.55 11.36 1.94
N GLN A 282 -18.22 12.44 1.22
CA GLN A 282 -17.99 13.73 1.85
C GLN A 282 -19.20 14.20 2.66
N SER A 283 -20.41 14.10 2.09
CA SER A 283 -21.64 14.53 2.75
C SER A 283 -21.98 13.68 3.97
N ALA A 284 -21.81 12.36 3.89
CA ALA A 284 -22.07 11.45 5.01
C ALA A 284 -21.11 11.71 6.18
N LEU A 285 -19.82 11.92 5.90
CA LEU A 285 -18.80 12.15 6.93
C LEU A 285 -18.84 13.55 7.55
N GLN A 286 -19.49 14.53 6.89
CA GLN A 286 -19.68 15.89 7.38
C GLN A 286 -21.03 16.11 8.07
N ALA A 287 -21.90 15.10 8.11
CA ALA A 287 -23.15 15.17 8.87
C ALA A 287 -22.87 15.42 10.36
N GLN A 288 -23.83 16.02 11.07
CA GLN A 288 -23.69 16.36 12.50
C GLN A 288 -23.35 15.14 13.37
N HIS A 289 -23.89 13.97 13.00
CA HIS A 289 -23.60 12.68 13.66
C HIS A 289 -23.42 11.59 12.59
N PRO A 290 -22.23 11.49 11.95
CA PRO A 290 -22.02 10.65 10.78
C PRO A 290 -22.10 9.14 11.09
N PHE A 291 -22.09 8.78 12.36
CA PHE A 291 -22.00 7.40 12.83
C PHE A 291 -23.19 6.94 13.69
N ALA A 292 -24.13 7.82 14.03
CA ALA A 292 -25.21 7.54 14.97
C ALA A 292 -26.15 6.38 14.56
N GLN A 293 -26.20 6.07 13.26
CA GLN A 293 -27.11 5.05 12.72
C GLN A 293 -26.39 3.82 12.18
N ILE A 294 -25.08 3.69 12.41
CA ILE A 294 -24.32 2.54 11.93
C ILE A 294 -24.82 1.29 12.63
N GLY A 295 -25.23 0.31 11.82
CA GLY A 295 -25.53 -1.04 12.27
C GLY A 295 -24.44 -2.02 11.81
N GLY A 296 -24.40 -3.16 12.49
CA GLY A 296 -23.52 -4.27 12.13
C GLY A 296 -22.86 -4.89 13.36
N THR A 297 -21.98 -5.84 13.11
CA THR A 297 -21.25 -6.54 14.17
C THR A 297 -19.76 -6.51 13.86
N LEU A 298 -18.96 -6.15 14.87
CA LEU A 298 -17.51 -6.25 14.84
C LEU A 298 -17.06 -7.57 15.46
N SER A 299 -16.09 -8.21 14.83
CA SER A 299 -15.28 -9.27 15.41
C SER A 299 -13.82 -9.02 15.01
N ALA A 300 -12.97 -8.70 15.97
CA ALA A 300 -11.54 -8.55 15.76
C ALA A 300 -10.74 -9.44 16.70
N SER A 301 -9.55 -9.85 16.25
CA SER A 301 -8.60 -10.58 17.08
C SER A 301 -7.17 -10.22 16.69
N LEU A 302 -6.28 -10.29 17.68
CA LEU A 302 -4.84 -10.20 17.51
C LEU A 302 -4.22 -11.40 18.22
N THR A 303 -3.40 -12.16 17.49
CA THR A 303 -2.56 -13.20 18.06
C THR A 303 -1.10 -12.80 17.94
N HIS A 304 -0.31 -13.11 18.96
CA HIS A 304 1.15 -12.99 18.95
C HIS A 304 1.74 -14.35 19.30
N ASN A 305 2.64 -14.86 18.45
CA ASN A 305 3.26 -16.18 18.61
C ASN A 305 2.24 -17.31 18.82
N GLY A 306 1.09 -17.24 18.15
CA GLY A 306 0.01 -18.22 18.27
C GLY A 306 -0.88 -18.06 19.51
N HIS A 307 -0.57 -17.13 20.41
CA HIS A 307 -1.38 -16.84 21.58
C HIS A 307 -2.32 -15.67 21.33
N LEU A 308 -3.59 -15.79 21.74
CA LEU A 308 -4.57 -14.72 21.64
C LEU A 308 -4.21 -13.57 22.59
N SER A 309 -3.84 -12.43 22.03
CA SER A 309 -3.41 -11.23 22.77
C SER A 309 -4.54 -10.22 22.94
N MET A 310 -5.45 -10.15 21.96
CA MET A 310 -6.61 -9.26 21.98
C MET A 310 -7.78 -9.90 21.24
N ARG A 311 -8.99 -9.65 21.72
CA ARG A 311 -10.24 -9.92 21.01
C ARG A 311 -11.19 -8.74 21.23
N ALA A 312 -11.84 -8.29 20.17
CA ALA A 312 -12.95 -7.34 20.26
C ALA A 312 -14.17 -7.97 19.59
N ALA A 313 -15.33 -7.90 20.22
CA ALA A 313 -16.57 -8.36 19.59
C ALA A 313 -17.78 -7.61 20.15
N GLY A 314 -18.73 -7.29 19.28
CA GLY A 314 -20.00 -6.69 19.69
C GLY A 314 -20.72 -5.97 18.56
N SER A 315 -21.87 -5.41 18.90
CA SER A 315 -22.66 -4.58 18.00
C SER A 315 -21.94 -3.25 17.74
N LEU A 316 -22.01 -2.77 16.51
CA LEU A 316 -21.59 -1.41 16.14
C LEU A 316 -22.67 -0.36 16.45
N ALA A 317 -23.90 -0.79 16.72
CA ALA A 317 -24.97 0.12 17.09
C ALA A 317 -24.61 0.90 18.36
N ASP A 318 -25.06 2.15 18.39
CA ASP A 318 -25.00 3.03 19.56
C ASP A 318 -25.53 2.32 20.81
N GLY A 319 -24.87 2.58 21.93
CA GLY A 319 -25.33 2.16 23.25
C GLY A 319 -26.62 2.86 23.69
N SER A 320 -27.04 2.61 24.92
CA SER A 320 -28.18 3.31 25.53
C SER A 320 -27.82 4.70 26.08
N ASP A 321 -26.56 5.10 25.97
CA ASP A 321 -25.94 6.26 26.60
C ASP A 321 -26.03 7.55 25.80
N LEU A 322 -26.69 7.54 24.63
CA LEU A 322 -27.06 8.71 23.81
C LEU A 322 -25.85 9.56 23.36
N ASP A 323 -24.63 9.01 23.39
CA ASP A 323 -23.43 9.73 22.98
C ASP A 323 -23.25 9.70 21.45
N LEU A 324 -24.06 8.88 20.75
CA LEU A 324 -24.15 8.76 19.30
C LEU A 324 -22.86 8.25 18.66
N LEU A 325 -22.00 7.57 19.43
CA LEU A 325 -20.79 6.94 18.95
C LEU A 325 -21.06 5.47 18.57
N PRO A 326 -20.43 4.95 17.51
CA PRO A 326 -20.59 3.55 17.16
C PRO A 326 -19.73 2.67 18.06
N GLY A 327 -20.30 1.59 18.56
CA GLY A 327 -19.54 0.49 19.16
C GLY A 327 -19.32 0.57 20.67
N ASP A 328 -20.17 1.27 21.42
CA ASP A 328 -20.16 1.23 22.90
C ASP A 328 -20.45 -0.18 23.43
N GLN A 329 -21.17 -0.96 22.63
CA GLN A 329 -21.48 -2.37 22.91
C GLN A 329 -20.34 -3.33 22.49
N VAL A 330 -19.25 -2.82 21.89
CA VAL A 330 -18.07 -3.64 21.55
C VAL A 330 -17.25 -3.87 22.80
N GLN A 331 -17.24 -5.11 23.27
CA GLN A 331 -16.36 -5.53 24.34
C GLN A 331 -14.97 -5.83 23.79
N VAL A 332 -13.95 -5.28 24.44
CA VAL A 332 -12.54 -5.52 24.16
C VAL A 332 -11.91 -6.27 25.33
N LYS A 333 -11.27 -7.39 25.01
CA LYS A 333 -10.52 -8.23 25.95
C LYS A 333 -9.08 -8.30 25.50
N TYR A 334 -8.13 -7.97 26.36
CA TYR A 334 -6.70 -8.02 26.03
C TYR A 334 -5.84 -8.38 27.23
N VAL A 335 -4.64 -8.89 26.98
CA VAL A 335 -3.68 -9.21 28.03
C VAL A 335 -2.71 -8.05 28.25
N LYS A 336 -2.65 -7.52 29.48
CA LYS A 336 -1.67 -6.51 29.91
C LYS A 336 -0.92 -7.04 31.12
N GLU A 337 0.40 -7.13 31.02
CA GLU A 337 1.27 -7.59 32.11
C GLU A 337 0.84 -8.95 32.70
N GLY A 338 0.42 -9.87 31.83
CA GLY A 338 -0.04 -11.20 32.23
C GLY A 338 -1.45 -11.25 32.83
N LYS A 339 -2.17 -10.14 32.92
CA LYS A 339 -3.55 -10.07 33.40
C LYS A 339 -4.52 -9.83 32.25
N LEU A 340 -5.67 -10.51 32.29
CA LEU A 340 -6.78 -10.25 31.38
C LEU A 340 -7.48 -8.94 31.79
N VAL A 341 -7.54 -7.99 30.87
CA VAL A 341 -8.30 -6.76 30.98
C VAL A 341 -9.54 -6.88 30.10
N THR A 342 -10.70 -6.44 30.62
CA THR A 342 -11.95 -6.31 29.87
C THR A 342 -12.41 -4.86 29.96
N THR A 343 -12.77 -4.25 28.83
CA THR A 343 -13.18 -2.84 28.68
C THR A 343 -14.08 -2.71 27.44
N THR A 344 -14.64 -1.54 27.18
CA THR A 344 -15.34 -1.24 25.91
C THR A 344 -14.40 -0.60 24.88
N LEU A 345 -14.79 -0.62 23.60
CA LEU A 345 -14.03 0.08 22.55
C LEU A 345 -13.95 1.59 22.82
N GLN A 346 -15.05 2.19 23.27
CA GLN A 346 -15.15 3.60 23.65
C GLN A 346 -14.16 3.95 24.78
N GLU A 347 -14.18 3.20 25.89
CA GLU A 347 -13.26 3.39 27.02
C GLU A 347 -11.78 3.26 26.60
N LEU A 348 -11.48 2.28 25.73
CA LEU A 348 -10.13 2.09 25.21
C LEU A 348 -9.69 3.28 24.34
N MET A 349 -10.57 3.80 23.49
CA MET A 349 -10.24 4.97 22.66
C MET A 349 -10.00 6.21 23.50
N VAL A 350 -10.81 6.45 24.53
CA VAL A 350 -10.62 7.56 25.48
C VAL A 350 -9.27 7.42 26.18
N ALA A 351 -8.95 6.23 26.70
CA ALA A 351 -7.66 5.97 27.36
C ALA A 351 -6.45 6.17 26.43
N LEU A 352 -6.57 5.82 25.15
CA LEU A 352 -5.52 6.02 24.14
C LEU A 352 -5.41 7.48 23.66
N SER A 353 -6.48 8.26 23.77
CA SER A 353 -6.50 9.69 23.42
C SER A 353 -5.90 10.61 24.50
N GLY A 354 -5.73 10.09 25.73
CA GLY A 354 -5.24 10.81 26.91
C GLY A 354 -3.72 10.94 27.07
N HIS A 355 -2.94 10.86 25.98
CA HIS A 355 -1.51 11.20 25.93
C HIS A 355 -1.12 11.92 24.63
#